data_AF-A0A7C1VJH3-F1
#
_entry.id   AF-A0A7C1VJH3-F1
#
_cell.length_a   1.000
_cell.length_b   1.000
_cell.length_c   1.000
_cell.angle_alpha   90.00
_cell.angle_beta   90.00
_cell.angle_gamma   90.00
#
_symmetry.space_group_name_H-M   'P 1'
#
loop_
_entity.id
_entity.type
_entity.pdbx_description
1 polymer ?
#
loop_
_entity_poly.entity_id
_entity_poly.type
_entity_poly.pdbx_seq_one_letter_code
_entity_poly.pdbx_strand_id
1 'polypeptide(L)'
;MENLTEEEKQLKLSAEEAHQLMEMVQTNGWKVLKEGYFDVKLAECKEYLFNDKNTDPVMIRAKVMLLGFIEDMLRNIDFTVKFGLSNEKELMERKK
;
A
#
# COMPACT_ATOMS: atom_id res chain seq x y z
N MET A 1 13.82 -9.34 -29.13
CA MET A 1 12.73 -9.16 -28.15
C MET A 1 12.23 -10.55 -27.79
N GLU A 2 12.19 -10.90 -26.50
CA GLU A 2 11.48 -12.12 -26.05
C GLU A 2 10.05 -12.06 -26.56
N ASN A 3 9.58 -13.10 -27.25
CA ASN A 3 8.18 -13.23 -27.62
C ASN A 3 7.39 -13.70 -26.39
N LEU A 4 7.06 -12.76 -25.51
CA LEU A 4 6.18 -13.01 -24.36
C LEU A 4 4.72 -13.11 -24.82
N THR A 5 3.99 -14.07 -24.25
CA THR A 5 2.52 -14.12 -24.34
C THR A 5 1.91 -12.90 -23.64
N GLU A 6 0.63 -12.63 -23.92
CA GLU A 6 -0.05 -11.49 -23.30
C GLU A 6 -0.13 -11.63 -21.77
N GLU A 7 -0.33 -12.86 -21.28
CA GLU A 7 -0.29 -13.18 -19.86
C GLU A 7 1.09 -12.88 -19.24
N GLU A 8 2.18 -13.29 -19.90
CA GLU A 8 3.54 -13.03 -19.41
C GLU A 8 3.89 -11.54 -19.42
N LYS A 9 3.35 -10.75 -20.35
CA LYS A 9 3.50 -9.28 -20.33
C LYS A 9 2.82 -8.66 -19.10
N GLN A 10 1.64 -9.15 -18.73
CA GLN A 10 0.93 -8.66 -17.55
C GLN A 10 1.68 -9.02 -16.25
N LEU A 11 2.17 -10.26 -16.16
CA LEU A 11 3.01 -10.68 -15.02
C LEU A 11 4.28 -9.82 -14.92
N LYS A 12 4.91 -9.49 -16.06
CA LYS A 12 6.11 -8.68 -16.10
C LYS A 12 5.84 -7.24 -15.69
N LEU A 13 4.76 -6.63 -16.19
CA LEU A 13 4.35 -5.29 -15.81
C LEU A 13 4.08 -5.21 -14.29
N SER A 14 3.36 -6.19 -13.75
CA SER A 14 3.09 -6.27 -12.31
C SER A 14 4.37 -6.37 -11.47
N ALA A 15 5.38 -7.11 -11.94
CA ALA A 15 6.69 -7.17 -11.30
C ALA A 15 7.42 -5.82 -11.35
N GLU A 16 7.41 -5.14 -12.51
CA GLU A 16 8.01 -3.80 -12.68
C GLU A 16 7.37 -2.77 -11.73
N GLU A 17 6.04 -2.76 -11.61
CA GLU A 17 5.31 -1.89 -10.68
C GLU A 17 5.67 -2.17 -9.21
N ALA A 18 5.84 -3.44 -8.84
CA ALA A 18 6.27 -3.81 -7.49
C ALA A 18 7.67 -3.28 -7.16
N HIS A 19 8.62 -3.38 -8.10
CA HIS A 19 9.97 -2.84 -7.92
C HIS A 19 9.97 -1.31 -7.79
N GLN A 20 9.18 -0.60 -8.61
CA GLN A 20 9.02 0.86 -8.48
C GLN A 20 8.46 1.26 -7.12
N LEU A 21 7.45 0.54 -6.62
CA LEU A 21 6.90 0.79 -5.29
C LEU A 21 7.91 0.47 -4.18
N MET A 22 8.69 -0.60 -4.32
CA MET A 22 9.76 -0.93 -3.38
C MET A 22 10.80 0.19 -3.27
N GLU A 23 11.27 0.70 -4.41
CA GLU A 23 12.23 1.81 -4.44
C GLU A 23 11.63 3.05 -3.78
N MET A 24 10.38 3.40 -4.13
CA MET A 24 9.67 4.53 -3.55
C MET A 24 9.60 4.43 -2.03
N VAL A 25 9.19 3.28 -1.47
CA VAL A 25 9.03 3.13 -0.01
C VAL A 25 10.36 3.13 0.75
N GLN A 26 11.48 2.89 0.06
CA GLN A 26 12.81 2.97 0.67
C GLN A 26 13.37 4.40 0.72
N THR A 27 12.79 5.33 -0.04
CA THR A 27 13.24 6.73 -0.06
C THR A 27 13.08 7.43 1.29
N ASN A 28 13.96 8.37 1.60
CA ASN A 28 13.82 9.22 2.79
C ASN A 28 12.55 10.08 2.74
N GLY A 29 12.12 10.49 1.53
CA GLY A 29 10.87 11.23 1.36
C GLY A 29 9.65 10.42 1.82
N TRP A 30 9.57 9.14 1.43
CA TRP A 30 8.50 8.26 1.90
C TRP A 30 8.55 8.03 3.41
N LYS A 31 9.73 7.79 4.00
CA LYS A 31 9.86 7.61 5.46
C LYS A 31 9.33 8.82 6.21
N VAL A 32 9.74 10.02 5.80
CA VAL A 32 9.26 11.29 6.40
C VAL A 32 7.76 11.45 6.21
N LEU A 33 7.21 11.15 5.03
CA LEU A 33 5.77 11.22 4.78
C LEU A 33 5.00 10.22 5.66
N LYS A 34 5.49 8.98 5.77
CA LYS A 34 4.88 7.94 6.58
C LYS A 34 4.85 8.34 8.05
N GLU A 35 5.99 8.70 8.60
CA GLU A 35 6.12 9.05 10.02
C GLU A 35 5.43 10.38 10.34
N GLY A 36 5.65 11.41 9.51
CA GLY A 36 5.17 12.76 9.77
C GLY A 36 3.71 13.01 9.42
N TYR A 37 3.11 12.19 8.54
CA TYR A 37 1.72 12.34 8.14
C TYR A 37 0.89 11.09 8.45
N PHE A 38 1.19 9.94 7.86
CA PHE A 38 0.31 8.77 7.97
C PHE A 38 0.22 8.25 9.40
N ASP A 39 1.36 8.03 10.06
CA ASP A 39 1.41 7.52 11.43
C ASP A 39 0.75 8.48 12.42
N VAL A 40 0.99 9.79 12.27
CA VAL A 40 0.33 10.85 13.05
C VAL A 40 -1.18 10.81 12.85
N LYS A 41 -1.67 10.78 11.61
CA LYS A 41 -3.11 10.79 11.32
C LYS A 41 -3.81 9.53 11.79
N LEU A 42 -3.14 8.37 11.70
CA LEU A 42 -3.64 7.12 12.28
C LEU A 42 -3.78 7.23 13.80
N ALA A 43 -2.78 7.79 14.49
CA ALA A 43 -2.81 7.99 15.93
C ALA A 43 -3.95 8.94 16.33
N GLU A 44 -4.07 10.09 15.68
CA GLU A 44 -5.15 11.06 15.92
C GLU A 44 -6.55 10.44 15.72
N CYS A 45 -6.72 9.61 14.68
CA CYS A 45 -8.00 8.94 14.44
C CYS A 45 -8.31 7.93 15.53
N LYS A 46 -7.34 7.10 15.91
CA LYS A 46 -7.50 6.11 16.99
C LYS A 46 -7.79 6.78 18.32
N GLU A 47 -7.04 7.82 18.68
CA GLU A 47 -7.27 8.59 19.92
C GLU A 47 -8.69 9.17 19.96
N TYR A 48 -9.15 9.78 18.87
CA TYR A 48 -10.51 10.32 18.82
C TYR A 48 -11.57 9.22 18.95
N LEU A 49 -11.41 8.09 18.25
CA LEU A 49 -12.40 7.01 18.24
C LEU A 49 -12.44 6.19 19.54
N PHE A 50 -11.33 6.11 20.27
CA PHE A 50 -11.26 5.40 21.55
C PHE A 50 -11.64 6.25 22.77
N ASN A 51 -11.82 7.56 22.59
CA ASN A 51 -12.28 8.45 23.64
C ASN A 51 -13.82 8.42 23.73
N ASP A 52 -14.34 7.82 24.79
CA ASP A 52 -15.78 7.64 25.05
C ASP A 52 -16.56 8.97 25.24
N LYS A 53 -15.86 10.08 25.47
CA LYS A 53 -16.45 11.42 25.52
C LYS A 53 -16.77 11.99 24.15
N ASN A 54 -16.21 11.43 23.07
CA ASN A 54 -16.51 11.85 21.72
C ASN A 54 -17.80 11.18 21.24
N THR A 55 -18.89 11.93 21.21
CA THR A 55 -20.23 11.40 20.88
C THR A 55 -20.81 11.96 19.58
N ASP A 56 -20.10 12.84 18.87
CA ASP A 56 -20.59 13.40 17.59
C ASP A 56 -20.54 12.32 16.49
N PRO A 57 -21.71 11.84 16.00
CA PRO A 57 -21.76 10.75 15.04
C PRO A 57 -21.22 11.13 13.65
N VAL A 58 -21.25 12.41 13.28
CA VAL A 58 -20.70 12.88 12.00
C VAL A 58 -19.18 12.84 12.06
N MET A 59 -18.61 13.35 13.16
CA MET A 59 -17.15 13.32 13.36
C MET A 59 -16.61 11.91 13.52
N ILE A 60 -17.30 11.04 14.28
CA ILE A 60 -16.93 9.62 14.40
C ILE A 60 -16.88 8.97 13.02
N ARG A 61 -17.91 9.15 12.20
CA ARG A 61 -17.95 8.58 10.84
C ARG A 61 -16.81 9.10 9.97
N ALA A 62 -16.52 10.40 10.01
CA ALA A 62 -15.41 10.99 9.28
C ALA A 62 -14.06 10.39 9.70
N LYS A 63 -13.84 10.17 11.00
CA LYS A 63 -12.62 9.54 11.53
C LYS A 63 -12.49 8.07 11.13
N VAL A 64 -13.59 7.30 11.13
CA VAL A 64 -13.58 5.91 10.64
C VAL A 64 -13.22 5.86 9.16
N MET A 65 -13.79 6.74 8.31
CA MET A 65 -13.49 6.79 6.88
C MET A 65 -12.03 7.16 6.62
N LEU A 66 -11.49 8.16 7.34
CA LEU A 66 -10.10 8.55 7.21
C LEU A 66 -9.14 7.43 7.67
N LEU A 67 -9.45 6.78 8.79
CA LEU A 67 -8.69 5.63 9.29
C LEU A 67 -8.64 4.52 8.24
N GLY A 68 -9.80 4.13 7.71
CA GLY A 68 -9.90 3.10 6.66
C GLY A 68 -9.13 3.47 5.41
N PHE A 69 -9.26 4.71 4.92
CA PHE A 69 -8.51 5.18 3.76
C PHE A 69 -6.99 5.04 3.93
N ILE A 70 -6.45 5.49 5.08
CA ILE A 70 -5.01 5.42 5.33
C ILE A 70 -4.55 3.96 5.44
N GLU A 71 -5.27 3.13 6.20
CA GLU A 71 -4.93 1.71 6.38
C GLU A 71 -5.00 0.93 5.06
N ASP A 72 -6.02 1.18 4.23
CA ASP A 72 -6.17 0.54 2.93
C ASP A 72 -5.07 0.97 1.96
N MET A 73 -4.72 2.25 1.93
CA MET A 73 -3.66 2.75 1.06
C MET A 73 -2.30 2.11 1.43
N LEU A 74 -1.95 2.07 2.72
CA LEU A 74 -0.71 1.42 3.19
C LEU A 74 -0.72 -0.08 2.89
N ARG A 75 -1.86 -0.75 3.07
CA ARG A 75 -2.02 -2.18 2.76
C ARG A 75 -1.92 -2.47 1.27
N ASN A 76 -2.50 -1.62 0.43
CA ASN A 76 -2.46 -1.79 -1.02
C ASN A 76 -1.03 -1.70 -1.56
N ILE A 77 -0.20 -0.79 -1.03
CA ILE A 77 1.22 -0.71 -1.39
C ILE A 77 1.93 -2.04 -1.06
N ASP A 78 1.75 -2.55 0.16
CA ASP A 78 2.35 -3.82 0.59
C ASP A 78 1.84 -5.02 -0.23
N PHE A 79 0.54 -5.04 -0.54
CA PHE A 79 -0.08 -6.06 -1.38
C PHE A 79 0.50 -6.05 -2.80
N THR A 80 0.57 -4.89 -3.46
CA THR A 80 1.10 -4.77 -4.82
C THR A 80 2.55 -5.22 -4.88
N VAL A 81 3.38 -4.84 -3.89
CA VAL A 81 4.77 -5.31 -3.80
C VAL A 81 4.83 -6.84 -3.71
N LYS A 82 4.08 -7.45 -2.77
CA LYS A 82 4.09 -8.91 -2.58
C LYS A 82 3.59 -9.66 -3.82
N PHE A 83 2.52 -9.17 -4.43
CA PHE A 83 1.91 -9.80 -5.59
C PHE A 83 2.82 -9.71 -6.82
N GLY A 84 3.41 -8.55 -7.11
CA GLY A 84 4.34 -8.40 -8.23
C GLY A 84 5.61 -9.23 -8.08
N LEU A 85 6.17 -9.34 -6.87
CA LEU A 85 7.31 -10.24 -6.62
C LEU A 85 6.95 -11.72 -6.81
N SER A 86 5.71 -12.11 -6.48
CA SER A 86 5.20 -13.46 -6.76
C SER A 86 5.11 -13.71 -8.27
N ASN A 87 4.61 -12.74 -9.04
CA ASN A 87 4.52 -12.83 -10.50
C ASN A 87 5.90 -12.91 -11.17
N GLU A 88 6.89 -12.18 -10.64
CA GLU A 88 8.27 -12.28 -11.09
C GLU A 88 8.84 -13.69 -10.88
N LYS A 89 8.60 -14.28 -9.69
CA LYS A 89 9.02 -15.64 -9.38
C LYS A 89 8.38 -16.65 -10.34
N GLU A 90 7.09 -16.52 -10.59
CA GLU A 90 6.38 -17.37 -11.54
C GLU A 90 6.97 -17.26 -12.96
N LEU A 91 7.24 -16.05 -13.43
CA LEU A 91 7.89 -15.84 -14.73
C LEU A 91 9.28 -16.49 -14.81
N MET A 92 10.08 -16.41 -13.75
CA MET A 92 11.39 -17.05 -13.71
C MET A 92 11.29 -18.58 -13.72
N GLU A 93 10.27 -19.16 -13.08
CA GLU A 93 10.03 -20.60 -13.07
C GLU A 93 9.56 -21.11 -14.43
N ARG A 94 8.73 -20.35 -15.16
CA ARG A 94 8.27 -20.71 -16.52
C ARG A 94 9.37 -20.67 -17.57
N LYS A 95 10.45 -19.90 -17.34
CA LYS A 95 11.60 -19.78 -18.25
C LYS A 95 12.70 -20.83 -18.04
N LYS A 96 12.55 -21.72 -17.04
CA LYS A 96 13.45 -22.85 -16.78
C LYS A 96 12.96 -24.12 -17.46
#